data_AF-A0AAN5I153-F1
#
_entry.id   AF-A0AAN5I153-F1
#
_cell.length_a   1.000
_cell.length_b   1.000
_cell.length_c   1.000
_cell.angle_alpha   90.00
_cell.angle_beta   90.00
_cell.angle_gamma   90.00
#
_symmetry.space_group_name_H-M   'P 1'
#
loop_
_entity.id
_entity.type
_entity.pdbx_description
1 polymer ?
#
loop_
_entity_poly.entity_id
_entity_poly.type
_entity_poly.pdbx_seq_one_letter_code
_entity_poly.pdbx_strand_id
1 'polypeptide(L)'
;MLFREDLGIGGRLGGSIICSSLVEKSDIQPKREEIFRFGCAVAICDKVGDVWKKNTKEEVTNAFTEWKKEAISIEKEHYNAWEKLNEVTFHLSHSFAHNVLNGVVINATRYAIMSNVRAPILEDGVSPQERMILESKGSRRDLCYTGHSTLLYPSRLWYKAKTTDELLSLVDLWLLTLEKRGCSNMISMGASGVGQAFVLSLSAATFHDGHLELGMDPADMHREISVSGLELNDASKSKLSFQVGIHKDNRPFLIVSSSSEVYACDGGCRSDPVRVSPSGTKIPVMLTKPLTSILYVAPNRKYLTQLRSAIHVSDIEVAPAHEDEILSAHKGEDGGLPTLVWVVLGAILIAFHMFLIKLLYSEWKKGDSTPYNSFLRQKYIREH
;
A
#
# COMPACT_ATOMS: atom_id res chain seq x y z
N MET A 1 -33.21 19.96 2.42
CA MET A 1 -32.45 21.14 1.95
C MET A 1 -32.18 20.95 0.45
N LEU A 2 -32.33 21.98 -0.39
CA LEU A 2 -31.98 21.89 -1.82
C LEU A 2 -30.55 22.41 -1.97
N PHE A 3 -29.63 21.58 -2.47
CA PHE A 3 -28.25 21.99 -2.74
C PHE A 3 -28.04 22.14 -4.25
N ARG A 4 -27.27 23.16 -4.62
CA ARG A 4 -26.97 23.58 -6.00
C ARG A 4 -25.46 23.76 -6.10
N GLU A 5 -24.79 22.88 -6.83
CA GLU A 5 -23.36 23.01 -7.14
C GLU A 5 -23.20 23.16 -8.67
N ASP A 6 -22.57 24.26 -9.10
CA ASP A 6 -22.18 24.48 -10.48
C ASP A 6 -20.80 23.82 -10.70
N LEU A 7 -20.80 22.55 -11.12
CA LEU A 7 -19.59 21.90 -11.62
C LEU A 7 -19.44 22.29 -13.10
N GLY A 8 -18.52 23.22 -13.37
CA GLY A 8 -18.24 23.71 -14.71
C GLY A 8 -17.88 22.59 -15.68
N ILE A 9 -18.84 22.21 -16.54
CA ILE A 9 -18.87 22.20 -18.01
C ILE A 9 -20.32 21.78 -18.35
N GLY A 10 -21.20 22.77 -18.56
CA GLY A 10 -22.52 22.60 -19.20
C GLY A 10 -23.65 21.89 -18.44
N GLY A 11 -23.41 21.21 -17.32
CA GLY A 11 -24.45 20.55 -16.52
C GLY A 11 -24.74 21.30 -15.21
N ARG A 12 -26.02 21.62 -14.93
CA ARG A 12 -26.44 22.05 -13.59
C ARG A 12 -26.88 20.81 -12.79
N LEU A 13 -26.25 20.58 -11.64
CA LEU A 13 -26.68 19.56 -10.68
C LEU A 13 -27.66 20.16 -9.67
N GLY A 14 -28.76 19.45 -9.45
CA GLY A 14 -29.75 19.76 -8.42
C GLY A 14 -29.90 18.56 -7.49
N GLY A 15 -30.06 18.80 -6.19
CA GLY A 15 -30.22 17.70 -5.24
C GLY A 15 -31.17 18.05 -4.10
N SER A 16 -31.82 17.01 -3.57
CA SER A 16 -32.59 17.06 -2.33
C SER A 16 -31.90 16.20 -1.28
N ILE A 17 -31.76 16.72 -0.06
CA ILE A 17 -31.25 15.98 1.10
C ILE A 17 -32.24 16.04 2.27
N ILE A 18 -32.43 14.89 2.93
CA ILE A 18 -33.13 14.75 4.20
C ILE A 18 -32.21 14.02 5.17
N CYS A 19 -31.97 14.59 6.34
CA CYS A 19 -31.15 14.00 7.39
C CYS A 19 -31.96 13.84 8.69
N SER A 20 -31.59 12.87 9.51
CA SER A 20 -32.03 12.79 10.90
C SER A 20 -31.53 13.98 11.71
N SER A 21 -32.32 14.44 12.68
CA SER A 21 -31.87 15.43 13.65
C SER A 21 -30.79 14.86 14.56
N LEU A 22 -29.74 15.64 14.81
CA LEU A 22 -28.74 15.34 15.84
C LEU A 22 -29.37 15.56 17.23
N VAL A 23 -29.15 14.63 18.15
CA VAL A 23 -29.53 14.81 19.57
C VAL A 23 -28.47 15.71 20.20
N GLU A 24 -28.83 16.94 20.58
CA GLU A 24 -27.87 17.91 21.14
C GLU A 24 -27.31 17.47 22.51
N LYS A 25 -28.08 16.70 23.28
CA LYS A 25 -27.68 16.21 24.60
C LYS A 25 -28.43 14.92 24.96
N SER A 26 -27.69 13.90 25.39
CA SER A 26 -28.23 12.63 25.91
C SER A 26 -27.59 12.30 27.26
N ASP A 27 -28.38 11.84 28.22
CA ASP A 27 -27.89 11.39 29.54
C ASP A 27 -27.90 9.87 29.60
N ILE A 28 -26.71 9.26 29.61
CA ILE A 28 -26.53 7.81 29.53
C ILE A 28 -26.47 7.24 30.96
N GLN A 29 -27.45 6.42 31.30
CA GLN A 29 -27.52 5.81 32.63
C GLN A 29 -26.40 4.78 32.86
N PRO A 30 -25.91 4.63 34.10
CA PRO A 30 -24.90 3.62 34.43
C PRO A 30 -25.35 2.22 34.03
N LYS A 31 -24.44 1.45 33.41
CA LYS A 31 -24.68 0.07 32.93
C LYS A 31 -25.76 -0.04 31.83
N ARG A 32 -26.05 1.03 31.10
CA ARG A 32 -26.86 0.98 29.88
C ARG A 32 -26.02 1.29 28.65
N GLU A 33 -26.40 0.65 27.55
CA GLU A 33 -25.89 0.94 26.20
C GLU A 33 -26.99 1.68 25.44
N GLU A 34 -26.63 2.80 24.81
CA GLU A 34 -27.50 3.53 23.89
C GLU A 34 -26.82 3.62 22.52
N ILE A 35 -27.59 3.36 21.46
CA ILE A 35 -27.09 3.39 20.08
C ILE A 35 -27.78 4.53 19.35
N PHE A 36 -26.98 5.50 18.89
CA PHE A 36 -27.45 6.62 18.10
C PHE A 36 -27.24 6.34 16.61
N ARG A 37 -28.31 6.48 15.82
CA ARG A 37 -28.27 6.30 14.37
C ARG A 37 -28.56 7.63 13.69
N PHE A 38 -27.56 8.10 12.95
CA PHE A 38 -27.69 9.28 12.12
C PHE A 38 -27.59 8.88 10.66
N GLY A 39 -28.52 9.35 9.86
CA GLY A 39 -28.56 9.04 8.44
C GLY A 39 -29.05 10.23 7.65
N CYS A 40 -28.54 10.33 6.44
CA CYS A 40 -28.96 11.28 5.43
C CYS A 40 -29.31 10.49 4.17
N ALA A 41 -30.48 10.76 3.61
CA ALA A 41 -30.79 10.38 2.23
C ALA A 41 -30.46 11.56 1.33
N VAL A 42 -29.74 11.28 0.25
CA VAL A 42 -29.35 12.27 -0.76
C VAL A 42 -29.85 11.78 -2.12
N ALA A 43 -30.64 12.59 -2.81
CA ALA A 43 -31.05 12.36 -4.18
C ALA A 43 -30.51 13.47 -5.07
N ILE A 44 -29.76 13.08 -6.11
CA ILE A 44 -29.10 14.00 -7.04
C ILE A 44 -29.73 13.80 -8.42
N CYS A 45 -29.98 14.88 -9.16
CA CYS A 45 -30.44 14.83 -10.54
C CYS A 45 -29.61 15.72 -11.46
N ASP A 46 -29.40 15.20 -12.67
CA ASP A 46 -28.76 15.94 -13.76
C ASP A 46 -29.80 16.72 -14.55
N LYS A 47 -29.43 17.94 -14.95
CA LYS A 47 -30.18 18.74 -15.92
C LYS A 47 -29.75 18.38 -17.34
N VAL A 48 -30.67 17.89 -18.17
CA VAL A 48 -30.46 17.71 -19.62
C VAL A 48 -31.30 18.74 -20.35
N GLY A 49 -30.65 19.76 -20.93
CA GLY A 49 -31.34 20.93 -21.50
C GLY A 49 -32.02 21.77 -20.42
N ASP A 50 -33.35 21.95 -20.53
CA ASP A 50 -34.16 22.68 -19.54
C ASP A 50 -35.04 21.80 -18.65
N VAL A 51 -34.97 20.47 -18.81
CA VAL A 51 -35.83 19.52 -18.10
C VAL A 51 -35.02 18.76 -17.04
N TRP A 52 -35.54 18.74 -15.80
CA TRP A 52 -35.03 17.89 -14.73
C TRP A 52 -35.60 16.48 -14.90
N LYS A 53 -34.75 15.46 -14.96
CA LYS A 53 -35.16 14.08 -15.27
C LYS A 53 -36.01 13.40 -14.19
N LYS A 54 -35.99 13.87 -12.94
CA LYS A 54 -36.61 13.18 -11.80
C LYS A 54 -37.13 14.13 -10.72
N ASN A 55 -38.18 13.72 -10.01
CA ASN A 55 -38.66 14.35 -8.78
C ASN A 55 -37.79 13.94 -7.58
N THR A 56 -36.70 14.68 -7.34
CA THR A 56 -35.73 14.36 -6.26
C THR A 56 -36.32 14.43 -4.86
N LYS A 57 -37.45 15.13 -4.66
CA LYS A 57 -38.12 15.23 -3.35
C LYS A 57 -38.80 13.93 -2.93
N GLU A 58 -39.47 13.28 -3.87
CA GLU A 58 -40.15 12.01 -3.61
C GLU A 58 -39.13 10.89 -3.42
N GLU A 59 -38.11 10.83 -4.28
CA GLU A 59 -37.01 9.87 -4.18
C GLU A 59 -36.29 9.96 -2.84
N VAL A 60 -35.92 11.18 -2.39
CA VAL A 60 -35.24 11.35 -1.10
C VAL A 60 -36.15 11.02 0.09
N THR A 61 -37.46 11.29 -0.02
CA THR A 61 -38.43 10.98 1.06
C THR A 61 -38.62 9.48 1.20
N ASN A 62 -38.74 8.78 0.07
CA ASN A 62 -38.86 7.31 0.04
C ASN A 62 -37.58 6.67 0.60
N ALA A 63 -36.40 7.07 0.10
CA ALA A 63 -35.13 6.56 0.57
C ALA A 63 -34.91 6.80 2.08
N PHE A 64 -35.27 7.98 2.59
CA PHE A 64 -35.16 8.26 4.03
C PHE A 64 -36.13 7.44 4.89
N THR A 65 -37.35 7.19 4.38
CA THR A 65 -38.35 6.37 5.07
C THR A 65 -37.96 4.90 5.08
N GLU A 66 -37.38 4.41 4.00
CA GLU A 66 -36.83 3.06 3.87
C GLU A 66 -35.62 2.87 4.80
N TRP A 67 -34.65 3.79 4.77
CA TRP A 67 -33.52 3.80 5.70
C TRP A 67 -33.95 3.69 7.17
N LYS A 68 -34.99 4.45 7.58
CA LYS A 68 -35.52 4.38 8.95
C LYS A 68 -36.07 3.00 9.32
N LYS A 69 -36.68 2.28 8.37
CA LYS A 69 -37.24 0.94 8.61
C LYS A 69 -36.16 -0.13 8.60
N GLU A 70 -35.13 0.05 7.77
CA GLU A 70 -34.14 -0.97 7.46
C GLU A 70 -32.74 -0.64 7.99
N ALA A 71 -32.61 0.30 8.93
CA ALA A 71 -31.32 0.78 9.42
C ALA A 71 -30.36 -0.35 9.86
N ILE A 72 -30.89 -1.37 10.53
CA ILE A 72 -30.11 -2.56 10.95
C ILE A 72 -29.66 -3.38 9.73
N SER A 73 -30.51 -3.50 8.71
CA SER A 73 -30.18 -4.18 7.46
C SER A 73 -29.04 -3.46 6.74
N ILE A 74 -29.10 -2.13 6.66
CA ILE A 74 -28.08 -1.30 6.01
C ILE A 74 -26.73 -1.38 6.74
N GLU A 75 -26.74 -1.43 8.08
CA GLU A 75 -25.52 -1.67 8.87
C GLU A 75 -24.89 -3.03 8.52
N LYS A 76 -25.71 -4.06 8.38
CA LYS A 76 -25.27 -5.41 8.01
C LYS A 76 -24.79 -5.47 6.55
N GLU A 77 -25.49 -4.84 5.63
CA GLU A 77 -25.09 -4.69 4.23
C GLU A 77 -23.72 -4.01 4.15
N HIS A 78 -23.53 -2.88 4.85
CA HIS A 78 -22.26 -2.17 4.92
C HIS A 78 -21.13 -3.05 5.46
N TYR A 79 -21.37 -3.78 6.55
CA TYR A 79 -20.38 -4.70 7.13
C TYR A 79 -19.99 -5.79 6.13
N ASN A 80 -20.98 -6.46 5.53
CA ASN A 80 -20.75 -7.53 4.54
C ASN A 80 -20.01 -7.00 3.31
N ALA A 81 -20.36 -5.81 2.83
CA ALA A 81 -19.68 -5.17 1.72
C ALA A 81 -18.20 -4.92 2.03
N TRP A 82 -17.87 -4.40 3.22
CA TRP A 82 -16.48 -4.21 3.63
C TRP A 82 -15.73 -5.52 3.87
N GLU A 83 -16.38 -6.55 4.41
CA GLU A 83 -15.80 -7.89 4.52
C GLU A 83 -15.38 -8.40 3.12
N LYS A 84 -16.26 -8.25 2.12
CA LYS A 84 -15.97 -8.61 0.72
C LYS A 84 -14.88 -7.76 0.09
N LEU A 85 -14.92 -6.44 0.28
CA LEU A 85 -13.86 -5.56 -0.22
C LEU A 85 -12.51 -5.89 0.40
N ASN A 86 -12.47 -6.40 1.63
CA ASN A 86 -11.25 -6.79 2.33
C ASN A 86 -10.76 -8.21 2.03
N GLU A 87 -11.41 -8.95 1.12
CA GLU A 87 -10.88 -10.25 0.67
C GLU A 87 -9.58 -10.10 -0.12
N VAL A 88 -9.40 -8.99 -0.84
CA VAL A 88 -8.15 -8.64 -1.54
C VAL A 88 -7.30 -7.72 -0.67
N THR A 89 -6.10 -8.17 -0.30
CA THR A 89 -5.25 -7.49 0.67
C THR A 89 -3.81 -7.38 0.18
N PHE A 90 -3.15 -6.33 0.67
CA PHE A 90 -1.72 -6.11 0.54
C PHE A 90 -1.18 -5.77 1.92
N HIS A 91 -0.13 -6.45 2.33
CA HIS A 91 0.58 -6.23 3.58
C HIS A 91 2.05 -5.97 3.30
N LEU A 92 2.59 -5.01 4.04
CA LEU A 92 3.99 -4.62 4.00
C LEU A 92 4.46 -4.53 5.45
N SER A 93 5.53 -5.26 5.77
CA SER A 93 6.07 -5.25 7.12
C SER A 93 6.48 -3.84 7.55
N HIS A 94 6.33 -3.58 8.84
CA HIS A 94 6.72 -2.31 9.42
C HIS A 94 8.21 -2.09 9.24
N SER A 95 8.60 -0.85 8.93
CA SER A 95 9.98 -0.48 8.77
C SER A 95 10.35 0.74 9.61
N PHE A 96 11.52 0.62 10.25
CA PHE A 96 12.17 1.67 11.04
C PHE A 96 13.09 2.58 10.22
N ALA A 97 13.34 2.23 8.96
CA ALA A 97 14.12 3.05 8.05
C ALA A 97 13.46 4.42 7.84
N HIS A 98 14.27 5.45 7.62
CA HIS A 98 13.77 6.82 7.46
C HIS A 98 13.22 7.02 6.04
N ASN A 99 12.18 7.83 5.90
CA ASN A 99 11.55 8.14 4.61
C ASN A 99 11.14 6.88 3.82
N VAL A 100 10.47 5.94 4.50
CA VAL A 100 9.92 4.73 3.85
C VAL A 100 8.42 4.62 4.03
N LEU A 101 7.76 4.02 3.05
CA LEU A 101 6.33 3.72 3.11
C LEU A 101 6.06 2.58 4.10
N ASN A 102 5.02 2.75 4.91
CA ASN A 102 4.58 1.78 5.92
C ASN A 102 3.10 1.42 5.72
N GLY A 103 2.70 0.22 6.17
CA GLY A 103 1.36 -0.33 5.97
C GLY A 103 0.20 0.58 6.43
N VAL A 104 0.41 1.41 7.47
CA VAL A 104 -0.61 2.37 7.94
C VAL A 104 -1.03 3.35 6.85
N VAL A 105 -0.08 3.89 6.08
CA VAL A 105 -0.37 4.84 5.00
C VAL A 105 -1.06 4.12 3.84
N ILE A 106 -0.63 2.90 3.51
CA ILE A 106 -1.25 2.07 2.47
C ILE A 106 -2.72 1.77 2.82
N ASN A 107 -2.98 1.32 4.05
CA ASN A 107 -4.32 0.96 4.50
C ASN A 107 -5.25 2.17 4.58
N ALA A 108 -4.76 3.30 5.11
CA ALA A 108 -5.54 4.55 5.15
C ALA A 108 -5.88 5.05 3.74
N THR A 109 -4.92 4.99 2.81
CA THR A 109 -5.11 5.38 1.41
C THR A 109 -6.10 4.45 0.71
N ARG A 110 -5.97 3.13 0.89
CA ARG A 110 -6.91 2.14 0.36
C ARG A 110 -8.33 2.38 0.87
N TYR A 111 -8.48 2.61 2.17
CA TYR A 111 -9.77 2.93 2.78
C TYR A 111 -10.36 4.21 2.18
N ALA A 112 -9.57 5.27 2.05
CA ALA A 112 -10.01 6.53 1.45
C ALA A 112 -10.48 6.35 -0.01
N ILE A 113 -9.72 5.62 -0.83
CA ILE A 113 -10.09 5.38 -2.22
C ILE A 113 -11.40 4.57 -2.29
N MET A 114 -11.48 3.44 -1.60
CA MET A 114 -12.64 2.55 -1.71
C MET A 114 -13.91 3.16 -1.09
N SER A 115 -13.80 4.00 -0.06
CA SER A 115 -14.95 4.71 0.53
C SER A 115 -15.49 5.84 -0.35
N ASN A 116 -14.71 6.31 -1.34
CA ASN A 116 -15.11 7.33 -2.30
C ASN A 116 -15.52 6.74 -3.67
N VAL A 117 -15.63 5.41 -3.78
CA VAL A 117 -16.09 4.73 -4.99
C VAL A 117 -17.27 3.84 -4.65
N ARG A 118 -18.35 3.93 -5.44
CA ARG A 118 -19.53 3.07 -5.28
C ARG A 118 -19.17 1.59 -5.45
N ALA A 119 -19.86 0.69 -4.75
CA ALA A 119 -19.63 -0.76 -4.81
C ALA A 119 -20.85 -1.49 -5.40
N PRO A 120 -21.26 -1.23 -6.66
CA PRO A 120 -22.54 -1.70 -7.21
C PRO A 120 -22.67 -3.24 -7.23
N ILE A 121 -21.56 -3.97 -7.30
CA ILE A 121 -21.57 -5.43 -7.25
C ILE A 121 -21.97 -5.94 -5.85
N LEU A 122 -21.75 -5.16 -4.80
CA LEU A 122 -21.98 -5.56 -3.40
C LEU A 122 -23.27 -4.98 -2.81
N GLU A 123 -23.93 -4.06 -3.52
CA GLU A 123 -25.18 -3.45 -3.08
C GLU A 123 -26.34 -4.43 -3.12
N ASP A 124 -27.19 -4.34 -2.11
CA ASP A 124 -28.46 -5.04 -2.06
C ASP A 124 -29.45 -4.40 -3.05
N GLY A 125 -30.25 -5.23 -3.72
CA GLY A 125 -31.23 -4.79 -4.73
C GLY A 125 -30.70 -4.72 -6.17
N VAL A 126 -29.40 -4.89 -6.41
CA VAL A 126 -28.88 -5.04 -7.77
C VAL A 126 -29.25 -6.42 -8.33
N SER A 127 -29.88 -6.43 -9.51
CA SER A 127 -30.33 -7.67 -10.13
C SER A 127 -29.14 -8.59 -10.47
N PRO A 128 -29.31 -9.93 -10.45
CA PRO A 128 -28.25 -10.87 -10.84
C PRO A 128 -27.70 -10.61 -12.25
N GLN A 129 -28.55 -10.17 -13.18
CA GLN A 129 -28.19 -9.84 -14.55
C GLN A 129 -27.31 -8.59 -14.61
N GLU A 130 -27.65 -7.54 -13.86
CA GLU A 130 -26.84 -6.32 -13.78
C GLU A 130 -25.48 -6.60 -13.13
N ARG A 131 -25.46 -7.39 -12.05
CA ARG A 131 -24.22 -7.87 -11.42
C ARG A 131 -23.36 -8.63 -12.42
N MET A 132 -23.94 -9.55 -13.19
CA MET A 132 -23.23 -10.30 -14.24
C MET A 132 -22.67 -9.38 -15.34
N ILE A 133 -23.41 -8.34 -15.75
CA ILE A 133 -22.93 -7.36 -16.74
C ILE A 133 -21.72 -6.60 -16.19
N LEU A 134 -21.77 -6.13 -14.94
CA LEU A 134 -20.65 -5.44 -14.30
C LEU A 134 -19.42 -6.34 -14.15
N GLU A 135 -19.63 -7.59 -13.71
CA GLU A 135 -18.56 -8.60 -13.64
C GLU A 135 -17.98 -8.93 -15.02
N SER A 136 -18.80 -8.96 -16.08
CA SER A 136 -18.32 -9.23 -17.44
C SER A 136 -17.44 -8.11 -18.00
N LYS A 137 -17.68 -6.85 -17.63
CA LYS A 137 -16.76 -5.75 -17.92
C LYS A 137 -15.41 -5.99 -17.24
N GLY A 138 -15.48 -6.48 -16.00
CA GLY A 138 -14.35 -7.00 -15.24
C GLY A 138 -13.69 -8.25 -15.81
N SER A 139 -14.21 -8.90 -16.86
CA SER A 139 -13.49 -9.99 -17.51
C SER A 139 -12.48 -9.45 -18.55
N ARG A 140 -12.61 -8.19 -18.98
CA ARG A 140 -11.68 -7.52 -19.89
C ARG A 140 -10.61 -6.75 -19.10
N ARG A 141 -9.87 -7.45 -18.23
CA ARG A 141 -8.83 -6.87 -17.35
C ARG A 141 -7.45 -6.82 -17.99
N ASP A 142 -7.34 -7.15 -19.27
CA ASP A 142 -6.08 -7.18 -19.98
C ASP A 142 -5.34 -5.85 -19.84
N LEU A 143 -4.06 -5.94 -19.49
CA LEU A 143 -3.14 -4.83 -19.29
C LEU A 143 -3.46 -3.93 -18.07
N CYS A 144 -4.31 -4.37 -17.14
CA CYS A 144 -4.41 -3.78 -15.81
C CYS A 144 -3.53 -4.58 -14.84
N TYR A 145 -2.51 -4.02 -14.19
CA TYR A 145 -1.97 -2.67 -14.21
C TYR A 145 -0.63 -2.68 -14.99
N THR A 146 -0.42 -1.76 -15.95
CA THR A 146 0.84 -1.69 -16.71
C THR A 146 1.81 -0.65 -16.15
N GLY A 147 2.86 -1.09 -15.46
CA GLY A 147 3.90 -0.18 -14.95
C GLY A 147 4.76 -0.76 -13.84
N HIS A 148 5.58 0.11 -13.24
CA HIS A 148 6.35 -0.21 -12.04
C HIS A 148 5.46 -0.15 -10.78
N SER A 149 5.96 -0.74 -9.70
CA SER A 149 5.28 -0.78 -8.41
C SER A 149 5.02 0.63 -7.91
N THR A 150 3.83 0.87 -7.37
CA THR A 150 3.51 2.15 -6.74
C THR A 150 4.14 2.30 -5.34
N LEU A 151 4.90 1.33 -4.83
CA LEU A 151 5.53 1.39 -3.50
C LEU A 151 6.63 2.45 -3.35
N LEU A 152 7.08 3.05 -4.45
CA LEU A 152 8.07 4.13 -4.45
C LEU A 152 7.66 5.25 -3.50
N TYR A 153 8.54 5.60 -2.57
CA TYR A 153 8.35 6.66 -1.60
C TYR A 153 9.63 7.48 -1.42
N PRO A 154 9.57 8.83 -1.36
CA PRO A 154 8.35 9.64 -1.47
C PRO A 154 7.80 9.67 -2.90
N SER A 155 6.48 9.72 -3.03
CA SER A 155 5.81 9.94 -4.31
C SER A 155 4.54 10.77 -4.10
N ARG A 156 3.97 11.30 -5.21
CA ARG A 156 2.71 12.04 -5.16
C ARG A 156 1.53 11.18 -4.69
N LEU A 157 1.65 9.87 -4.77
CA LEU A 157 0.63 8.91 -4.36
C LEU A 157 0.58 8.68 -2.85
N TRP A 158 1.60 9.13 -2.10
CA TRP A 158 1.75 8.83 -0.68
C TRP A 158 1.93 10.08 0.17
N TYR A 159 0.86 10.54 0.78
CA TYR A 159 0.90 11.54 1.84
C TYR A 159 -0.27 11.40 2.79
N LYS A 160 -0.11 11.90 4.01
CA LYS A 160 -1.19 11.98 5.00
C LYS A 160 -1.98 13.26 4.74
N ALA A 161 -3.16 13.14 4.13
CA ALA A 161 -4.08 14.25 3.95
C ALA A 161 -4.52 14.80 5.32
N LYS A 162 -4.50 16.13 5.47
CA LYS A 162 -4.91 16.85 6.68
C LYS A 162 -6.28 17.51 6.53
N THR A 163 -6.72 17.74 5.30
CA THR A 163 -8.00 18.36 4.96
C THR A 163 -8.81 17.46 4.03
N THR A 164 -10.11 17.71 3.94
CA THR A 164 -10.99 17.00 3.01
C THR A 164 -10.58 17.21 1.55
N ASP A 165 -10.18 18.42 1.16
CA ASP A 165 -9.75 18.72 -0.21
C ASP A 165 -8.47 17.96 -0.58
N GLU A 166 -7.52 17.86 0.35
CA GLU A 166 -6.30 17.06 0.17
C GLU A 166 -6.61 15.57 0.03
N LEU A 167 -7.61 15.06 0.76
CA LEU A 167 -8.05 13.68 0.70
C LEU A 167 -8.73 13.37 -0.64
N LEU A 168 -9.63 14.23 -1.10
CA LEU A 168 -10.29 14.07 -2.39
C LEU A 168 -9.28 14.15 -3.54
N SER A 169 -8.34 15.09 -3.47
CA SER A 169 -7.24 15.19 -4.44
C SER A 169 -6.36 13.93 -4.47
N LEU A 170 -6.11 13.32 -3.31
CA LEU A 170 -5.38 12.05 -3.21
C LEU A 170 -6.16 10.93 -3.90
N VAL A 171 -7.45 10.81 -3.62
CA VAL A 171 -8.34 9.81 -4.23
C VAL A 171 -8.37 9.97 -5.75
N ASP A 172 -8.58 11.20 -6.25
CA ASP A 172 -8.62 11.51 -7.68
C ASP A 172 -7.30 11.13 -8.37
N LEU A 173 -6.16 11.46 -7.75
CA LEU A 173 -4.85 11.11 -8.27
C LEU A 173 -4.66 9.58 -8.36
N TRP A 174 -5.12 8.83 -7.36
CA TRP A 174 -5.06 7.37 -7.37
C TRP A 174 -5.94 6.77 -8.47
N LEU A 175 -7.20 7.20 -8.56
CA LEU A 175 -8.13 6.72 -9.60
C LEU A 175 -7.61 7.06 -11.00
N LEU A 176 -7.11 8.28 -11.21
CA LEU A 176 -6.47 8.70 -12.45
C LEU A 176 -5.25 7.83 -12.77
N THR A 177 -4.40 7.55 -11.79
CA THR A 177 -3.21 6.71 -11.99
C THR A 177 -3.59 5.31 -12.44
N LEU A 178 -4.56 4.67 -11.76
CA LEU A 178 -5.05 3.35 -12.14
C LEU A 178 -5.67 3.35 -13.54
N GLU A 179 -6.48 4.36 -13.86
CA GLU A 179 -7.12 4.49 -15.18
C GLU A 179 -6.08 4.62 -16.30
N LYS A 180 -5.09 5.52 -16.14
CA LYS A 180 -4.02 5.73 -17.13
C LYS A 180 -3.08 4.53 -17.26
N ARG A 181 -3.15 3.57 -16.34
CA ARG A 181 -2.35 2.34 -16.30
C ARG A 181 -3.14 1.11 -16.76
N GLY A 182 -4.25 1.31 -17.46
CA GLY A 182 -5.02 0.24 -18.12
C GLY A 182 -6.17 -0.33 -17.28
N CYS A 183 -6.41 0.18 -16.08
CA CYS A 183 -7.43 -0.37 -15.17
C CYS A 183 -8.84 0.23 -15.34
N SER A 184 -9.16 0.87 -16.47
CA SER A 184 -10.48 1.48 -16.69
C SER A 184 -11.64 0.49 -16.52
N ASN A 185 -11.51 -0.73 -17.05
CA ASN A 185 -12.53 -1.78 -16.92
C ASN A 185 -12.69 -2.24 -15.46
N MET A 186 -11.59 -2.34 -14.70
CA MET A 186 -11.62 -2.63 -13.26
C MET A 186 -12.32 -1.53 -12.48
N ILE A 187 -11.95 -0.28 -12.72
CA ILE A 187 -12.55 0.87 -12.04
C ILE A 187 -14.06 0.93 -12.33
N SER A 188 -14.49 0.53 -13.54
CA SER A 188 -15.91 0.49 -13.91
C SER A 188 -16.75 -0.51 -13.10
N MET A 189 -16.12 -1.48 -12.43
CA MET A 189 -16.78 -2.40 -11.49
C MET A 189 -17.04 -1.77 -10.12
N GLY A 190 -16.55 -0.55 -9.90
CA GLY A 190 -16.61 0.13 -8.61
C GLY A 190 -15.54 -0.35 -7.62
N ALA A 191 -15.84 -0.21 -6.33
CA ALA A 191 -14.87 -0.42 -5.26
C ALA A 191 -14.20 -1.81 -5.30
N SER A 192 -14.91 -2.87 -5.70
CA SER A 192 -14.35 -4.22 -5.82
C SER A 192 -13.21 -4.30 -6.85
N GLY A 193 -13.41 -3.70 -8.02
CA GLY A 193 -12.38 -3.67 -9.07
C GLY A 193 -11.26 -2.68 -8.76
N VAL A 194 -11.58 -1.55 -8.12
CA VAL A 194 -10.57 -0.61 -7.61
C VAL A 194 -9.66 -1.27 -6.57
N GLY A 195 -10.22 -2.08 -5.65
CA GLY A 195 -9.43 -2.82 -4.66
C GLY A 195 -8.44 -3.79 -5.30
N GLN A 196 -8.86 -4.54 -6.32
CA GLN A 196 -7.96 -5.41 -7.10
C GLN A 196 -6.90 -4.59 -7.84
N ALA A 197 -7.29 -3.54 -8.58
CA ALA A 197 -6.37 -2.68 -9.32
C ALA A 197 -5.33 -2.00 -8.42
N PHE A 198 -5.73 -1.59 -7.22
CA PHE A 198 -4.85 -1.02 -6.21
C PHE A 198 -3.76 -2.02 -5.80
N VAL A 199 -4.13 -3.27 -5.49
CA VAL A 199 -3.17 -4.32 -5.10
C VAL A 199 -2.25 -4.72 -6.27
N LEU A 200 -2.76 -4.78 -7.49
CA LEU A 200 -1.94 -4.96 -8.70
C LEU A 200 -0.89 -3.86 -8.84
N SER A 201 -1.27 -2.60 -8.62
CA SER A 201 -0.36 -1.47 -8.73
C SER A 201 0.80 -1.54 -7.72
N LEU A 202 0.54 -2.01 -6.50
CA LEU A 202 1.56 -2.13 -5.45
C LEU A 202 2.56 -3.25 -5.75
N SER A 203 2.11 -4.29 -6.43
CA SER A 203 2.95 -5.45 -6.76
C SER A 203 3.53 -5.39 -8.17
N ALA A 204 3.26 -4.32 -8.94
CA ALA A 204 3.54 -4.28 -10.38
C ALA A 204 2.99 -5.52 -11.11
N ALA A 205 1.84 -6.03 -10.66
CA ALA A 205 1.21 -7.18 -11.27
C ALA A 205 0.32 -6.74 -12.43
N THR A 206 0.44 -7.42 -13.57
CA THR A 206 -0.28 -7.12 -14.81
C THR A 206 -1.10 -8.33 -15.23
N PHE A 207 -2.40 -8.14 -15.42
CA PHE A 207 -3.23 -9.13 -16.09
C PHE A 207 -2.98 -9.13 -17.59
N HIS A 208 -2.86 -10.31 -18.16
CA HIS A 208 -2.84 -10.55 -19.59
C HIS A 208 -3.93 -11.57 -19.95
N ASP A 209 -4.18 -11.74 -21.24
CA ASP A 209 -5.11 -12.74 -21.73
C ASP A 209 -4.60 -14.15 -21.38
N GLY A 210 -5.17 -14.74 -20.32
CA GLY A 210 -4.87 -16.09 -19.86
C GLY A 210 -3.81 -16.23 -18.76
N HIS A 211 -3.18 -15.14 -18.29
CA HIS A 211 -2.21 -15.21 -17.19
C HIS A 211 -2.02 -13.89 -16.42
N LEU A 212 -1.38 -13.97 -15.27
CA LEU A 212 -0.90 -12.84 -14.46
C LEU A 212 0.62 -12.81 -14.51
N GLU A 213 1.18 -11.62 -14.73
CA GLU A 213 2.60 -11.34 -14.60
C GLU A 213 2.86 -10.51 -13.35
N LEU A 214 3.92 -10.80 -12.60
CA LEU A 214 4.39 -9.99 -11.48
C LEU A 214 5.72 -9.33 -11.87
N GLY A 215 5.72 -8.00 -11.99
CA GLY A 215 6.87 -7.20 -12.44
C GLY A 215 7.54 -6.38 -11.35
N MET A 216 7.44 -6.80 -10.08
CA MET A 216 8.10 -6.11 -8.97
C MET A 216 9.62 -6.18 -9.10
N ASP A 217 10.31 -5.06 -8.88
CA ASP A 217 11.77 -5.02 -8.90
C ASP A 217 12.30 -5.79 -7.68
N PRO A 218 13.19 -6.78 -7.85
CA PRO A 218 13.79 -7.48 -6.72
C PRO A 218 14.51 -6.55 -5.75
N ALA A 219 14.98 -5.36 -6.16
CA ALA A 219 15.54 -4.37 -5.25
C ALA A 219 14.53 -3.87 -4.19
N ASP A 220 13.23 -3.91 -4.50
CA ASP A 220 12.15 -3.53 -3.59
C ASP A 220 11.77 -4.65 -2.59
N MET A 221 12.35 -5.86 -2.75
CA MET A 221 12.05 -7.06 -1.95
C MET A 221 12.85 -7.19 -0.65
N HIS A 222 13.35 -6.07 -0.12
CA HIS A 222 14.08 -6.01 1.16
C HIS A 222 13.17 -6.12 2.40
N ARG A 223 11.86 -6.32 2.20
CA ARG A 223 10.84 -6.45 3.26
C ARG A 223 9.90 -7.60 2.98
N GLU A 224 9.27 -8.09 4.05
CA GLU A 224 8.17 -9.02 3.93
C GLU A 224 6.97 -8.29 3.31
N ILE A 225 6.55 -8.79 2.15
CA ILE A 225 5.38 -8.34 1.41
C ILE A 225 4.46 -9.54 1.29
N SER A 226 3.17 -9.37 1.57
CA SER A 226 2.18 -10.39 1.28
C SER A 226 0.96 -9.81 0.58
N VAL A 227 0.49 -10.55 -0.41
CA VAL A 227 -0.68 -10.26 -1.21
C VAL A 227 -1.59 -11.46 -1.15
N SER A 228 -2.88 -11.22 -0.90
CA SER A 228 -3.88 -12.28 -0.85
C SER A 228 -5.15 -11.87 -1.56
N GLY A 229 -5.84 -12.85 -2.16
CA GLY A 229 -7.16 -12.64 -2.76
C GLY A 229 -7.17 -11.94 -4.12
N LEU A 230 -6.04 -11.95 -4.86
CA LEU A 230 -6.03 -11.50 -6.25
C LEU A 230 -6.83 -12.49 -7.11
N GLU A 231 -7.88 -12.02 -7.76
CA GLU A 231 -8.76 -12.88 -8.55
C GLU A 231 -8.25 -12.99 -9.99
N LEU A 232 -7.83 -14.19 -10.40
CA LEU A 232 -7.43 -14.45 -11.78
C LEU A 232 -8.61 -14.34 -12.75
N ASN A 233 -8.31 -14.00 -14.00
CA ASN A 233 -9.30 -13.97 -15.07
C ASN A 233 -9.53 -15.37 -15.65
N ASP A 234 -10.07 -16.27 -14.84
CA ASP A 234 -10.37 -17.64 -15.23
C ASP A 234 -11.80 -18.05 -14.84
N ALA A 235 -12.30 -19.14 -15.43
CA ALA A 235 -13.66 -19.59 -15.19
C ALA A 235 -13.94 -19.93 -13.71
N SER A 236 -12.91 -20.29 -12.94
CA SER A 236 -13.05 -20.64 -11.52
C SER A 236 -12.86 -19.45 -10.57
N LYS A 237 -12.59 -18.24 -11.08
CA LYS A 237 -12.28 -17.04 -10.28
C LYS A 237 -11.24 -17.34 -9.19
N SER A 238 -10.14 -17.93 -9.61
CA SER A 238 -9.05 -18.40 -8.77
C SER A 238 -8.50 -17.27 -7.91
N LYS A 239 -8.42 -17.45 -6.58
CA LYS A 239 -7.82 -16.48 -5.67
C LYS A 239 -6.35 -16.82 -5.47
N LEU A 240 -5.48 -15.98 -6.02
CA LEU A 240 -4.03 -16.06 -5.89
C LEU A 240 -3.57 -15.29 -4.65
N SER A 241 -2.58 -15.86 -3.97
CA SER A 241 -1.81 -15.18 -2.93
C SER A 241 -0.32 -15.37 -3.19
N PHE A 242 0.48 -14.35 -2.92
CA PHE A 242 1.93 -14.49 -2.95
C PHE A 242 2.57 -13.73 -1.79
N GLN A 243 3.70 -14.22 -1.33
CA GLN A 243 4.48 -13.64 -0.24
C GLN A 243 5.94 -13.56 -0.66
N VAL A 244 6.58 -12.45 -0.35
CA VAL A 244 8.03 -12.26 -0.50
C VAL A 244 8.68 -12.69 0.81
N GLY A 245 9.49 -13.75 0.74
CA GLY A 245 10.37 -14.19 1.82
C GLY A 245 11.82 -13.86 1.53
N ILE A 246 12.64 -13.76 2.57
CA ILE A 246 14.08 -13.54 2.47
C ILE A 246 14.79 -14.77 3.05
N HIS A 247 15.70 -15.35 2.28
CA HIS A 247 16.52 -16.48 2.71
C HIS A 247 17.57 -16.07 3.74
N LYS A 248 18.25 -17.05 4.36
CA LYS A 248 19.35 -16.80 5.30
C LYS A 248 20.56 -16.13 4.66
N ASP A 249 20.71 -16.26 3.34
CA ASP A 249 21.74 -15.60 2.55
C ASP A 249 21.26 -14.27 1.95
N ASN A 250 20.19 -13.69 2.51
CA ASN A 250 19.58 -12.41 2.13
C ASN A 250 19.00 -12.36 0.71
N ARG A 251 18.81 -13.49 0.03
CA ARG A 251 18.16 -13.53 -1.28
C ARG A 251 16.64 -13.57 -1.16
N PRO A 252 15.90 -12.82 -2.00
CA PRO A 252 14.44 -12.89 -2.00
C PRO A 252 13.94 -14.17 -2.71
N PHE A 253 12.82 -14.70 -2.23
CA PHE A 253 12.07 -15.78 -2.87
C PHE A 253 10.57 -15.53 -2.73
N LEU A 254 9.77 -16.13 -3.62
CA LEU A 254 8.32 -16.02 -3.59
C LEU A 254 7.70 -17.30 -3.02
N ILE A 255 6.68 -17.15 -2.20
CA ILE A 255 5.77 -18.23 -1.80
C ILE A 255 4.44 -17.94 -2.47
N VAL A 256 4.01 -18.78 -3.40
CA VAL A 256 2.78 -18.58 -4.17
C VAL A 256 1.77 -19.66 -3.79
N SER A 257 0.52 -19.27 -3.51
CA SER A 257 -0.58 -20.19 -3.23
C SER A 257 -1.85 -19.77 -3.98
N SER A 258 -2.73 -20.74 -4.23
CA SER A 258 -3.98 -20.52 -4.97
C SER A 258 -5.12 -21.34 -4.37
N SER A 259 -6.34 -20.82 -4.43
CA SER A 259 -7.56 -21.54 -4.03
C SER A 259 -7.95 -22.68 -4.99
N SER A 260 -7.42 -22.66 -6.19
CA SER A 260 -7.73 -23.57 -7.30
C SER A 260 -6.44 -23.96 -8.05
N GLU A 261 -6.56 -24.93 -8.95
CA GLU A 261 -5.42 -25.44 -9.71
C GLU A 261 -4.89 -24.40 -10.70
N VAL A 262 -3.71 -23.87 -10.41
CA VAL A 262 -2.96 -22.96 -11.28
C VAL A 262 -1.50 -23.41 -11.37
N TYR A 263 -0.81 -22.89 -12.37
CA TYR A 263 0.58 -23.17 -12.66
C TYR A 263 1.37 -21.87 -12.62
N ALA A 264 2.65 -21.97 -12.25
CA ALA A 264 3.54 -20.83 -12.18
C ALA A 264 4.91 -21.13 -12.80
N CYS A 265 5.61 -20.09 -13.25
CA CYS A 265 7.03 -20.14 -13.57
C CYS A 265 7.75 -18.87 -13.12
N ASP A 266 9.05 -19.01 -12.89
CA ASP A 266 9.97 -17.93 -12.51
C ASP A 266 10.26 -16.99 -13.68
N GLY A 267 11.08 -15.95 -13.43
CA GLY A 267 11.49 -14.97 -14.42
C GLY A 267 12.07 -15.61 -15.68
N GLY A 268 11.56 -15.22 -16.84
CA GLY A 268 11.93 -15.80 -18.13
C GLY A 268 11.31 -17.17 -18.43
N CYS A 269 10.59 -17.78 -17.48
CA CYS A 269 9.90 -19.05 -17.61
C CYS A 269 10.78 -20.18 -18.21
N ARG A 270 12.07 -20.23 -17.87
CA ARG A 270 13.01 -21.19 -18.46
C ARG A 270 12.78 -22.61 -17.97
N SER A 271 12.38 -22.75 -16.71
CA SER A 271 12.01 -24.02 -16.10
C SER A 271 10.60 -24.43 -16.52
N ASP A 272 10.30 -25.73 -16.47
CA ASP A 272 8.93 -26.19 -16.73
C ASP A 272 7.96 -25.62 -15.69
N PRO A 273 6.74 -25.19 -16.10
CA PRO A 273 5.79 -24.61 -15.17
C PRO A 273 5.41 -25.61 -14.07
N VAL A 274 5.44 -25.13 -12.83
CA VAL A 274 5.18 -25.91 -11.62
C VAL A 274 3.74 -25.70 -11.16
N ARG A 275 3.14 -26.74 -10.59
CA ARG A 275 1.81 -26.62 -10.00
C ARG A 275 1.89 -25.84 -8.69
N VAL A 276 0.99 -24.88 -8.51
CA VAL A 276 0.89 -24.10 -7.27
C VAL A 276 0.10 -24.89 -6.23
N SER A 277 0.67 -25.08 -5.05
CA SER A 277 0.01 -25.73 -3.92
C SER A 277 -0.86 -24.73 -3.15
N PRO A 278 -2.03 -25.14 -2.64
CA PRO A 278 -2.79 -24.32 -1.67
C PRO A 278 -1.99 -23.97 -0.42
N SER A 279 -1.04 -24.83 0.00
CA SER A 279 -0.16 -24.60 1.15
C SER A 279 1.04 -23.70 0.84
N GLY A 280 1.19 -23.22 -0.39
CA GLY A 280 2.33 -22.43 -0.84
C GLY A 280 3.39 -23.25 -1.55
N THR A 281 3.82 -22.76 -2.71
CA THR A 281 4.96 -23.26 -3.50
C THR A 281 6.05 -22.19 -3.50
N LYS A 282 7.28 -22.58 -3.14
CA LYS A 282 8.44 -21.68 -3.19
C LYS A 282 8.96 -21.56 -4.61
N ILE A 283 9.12 -20.33 -5.09
CA ILE A 283 9.63 -20.00 -6.42
C ILE A 283 10.81 -19.03 -6.24
N PRO A 284 12.00 -19.33 -6.77
CA PRO A 284 13.13 -18.41 -6.72
C PRO A 284 12.84 -17.15 -7.53
N VAL A 285 13.35 -16.00 -7.08
CA VAL A 285 13.29 -14.76 -7.87
C VAL A 285 14.44 -14.76 -8.86
N MET A 286 14.10 -14.78 -10.15
CA MET A 286 15.05 -14.75 -11.25
C MET A 286 15.01 -13.40 -11.96
N LEU A 287 16.19 -12.87 -12.28
CA LEU A 287 16.40 -11.66 -13.06
C LEU A 287 16.78 -12.02 -14.49
N THR A 288 16.22 -11.28 -15.45
CA THR A 288 16.41 -11.52 -16.87
C THR A 288 17.07 -10.32 -17.57
N LYS A 289 17.73 -10.56 -18.70
CA LYS A 289 18.23 -9.50 -19.59
C LYS A 289 17.61 -9.68 -20.98
N PRO A 290 16.82 -8.71 -21.51
CA PRO A 290 16.27 -7.54 -20.81
C PRO A 290 15.35 -7.93 -19.66
N LEU A 291 15.07 -6.98 -18.75
CA LEU A 291 14.20 -7.21 -17.60
C LEU A 291 12.78 -7.60 -18.04
N THR A 292 12.29 -8.69 -17.47
CA THR A 292 10.93 -9.20 -17.62
C THR A 292 10.30 -9.39 -16.25
N SER A 293 9.02 -9.79 -16.22
CA SER A 293 8.32 -10.19 -15.01
C SER A 293 9.05 -11.34 -14.30
N ILE A 294 9.03 -11.31 -12.96
CA ILE A 294 9.73 -12.25 -12.06
C ILE A 294 8.91 -13.49 -11.73
N LEU A 295 7.60 -13.45 -11.98
CA LEU A 295 6.66 -14.55 -11.80
C LEU A 295 5.56 -14.46 -12.84
N TYR A 296 5.22 -15.61 -13.42
CA TYR A 296 4.08 -15.77 -14.32
C TYR A 296 3.14 -16.82 -13.72
N VAL A 297 1.83 -16.55 -13.67
CA VAL A 297 0.83 -17.48 -13.13
C VAL A 297 -0.33 -17.63 -14.11
N ALA A 298 -0.69 -18.87 -14.45
CA ALA A 298 -1.81 -19.14 -15.35
C ALA A 298 -2.61 -20.38 -14.93
N PRO A 299 -3.90 -20.49 -15.30
CA PRO A 299 -4.69 -21.71 -15.08
C PRO A 299 -4.21 -22.89 -15.95
N ASN A 300 -3.59 -22.60 -17.09
CA ASN A 300 -3.22 -23.60 -18.09
C ASN A 300 -1.70 -23.77 -18.19
N ARG A 301 -1.21 -24.97 -17.84
CA ARG A 301 0.22 -25.32 -17.95
C ARG A 301 0.77 -25.17 -19.37
N LYS A 302 0.02 -25.65 -20.38
CA LYS A 302 0.44 -25.61 -21.78
C LYS A 302 0.58 -24.17 -22.27
N TYR A 303 -0.28 -23.27 -21.78
CA TYR A 303 -0.19 -21.85 -22.08
C TYR A 303 1.13 -21.26 -21.58
N LEU A 304 1.54 -21.53 -20.33
CA LEU A 304 2.85 -21.06 -19.83
C LEU A 304 4.03 -21.67 -20.60
N THR A 305 3.92 -22.94 -21.02
CA THR A 305 4.93 -23.57 -21.88
C THR A 305 5.03 -22.88 -23.25
N GLN A 306 3.92 -22.38 -23.79
CA GLN A 306 3.92 -21.60 -25.03
C GLN A 306 4.47 -20.18 -24.80
N LEU A 307 4.07 -19.52 -23.71
CA LEU A 307 4.52 -18.20 -23.31
C LEU A 307 6.06 -18.15 -23.18
N ARG A 308 6.67 -19.21 -22.64
CA ARG A 308 8.12 -19.39 -22.62
C ARG A 308 8.80 -19.15 -23.98
N SER A 309 8.15 -19.52 -25.08
CA SER A 309 8.72 -19.33 -26.43
C SER A 309 8.60 -17.89 -26.94
N ALA A 310 7.71 -17.09 -26.34
CA ALA A 310 7.51 -15.68 -26.64
C ALA A 310 8.35 -14.75 -25.75
N ILE A 311 8.92 -15.26 -24.65
CA ILE A 311 9.81 -14.50 -23.77
C ILE A 311 11.23 -14.57 -24.34
N HIS A 312 11.73 -13.44 -24.84
CA HIS A 312 13.06 -13.32 -25.42
C HIS A 312 14.05 -12.74 -24.42
N VAL A 313 14.85 -13.62 -23.80
CA VAL A 313 15.88 -13.25 -22.82
C VAL A 313 17.22 -13.82 -23.25
N SER A 314 18.29 -13.03 -23.12
CA SER A 314 19.66 -13.46 -23.39
C SER A 314 20.30 -14.15 -22.20
N ASP A 315 19.88 -13.79 -20.99
CA ASP A 315 20.48 -14.22 -19.75
C ASP A 315 19.44 -14.27 -18.62
N ILE A 316 19.62 -15.21 -17.70
CA ILE A 316 18.77 -15.42 -16.52
C ILE A 316 19.67 -15.75 -15.32
N GLU A 317 19.64 -14.88 -14.32
CA GLU A 317 20.45 -14.99 -13.11
C GLU A 317 19.54 -14.98 -11.87
N VAL A 318 19.94 -15.66 -10.80
CA VAL A 318 19.22 -15.58 -9.52
C VAL A 318 19.38 -14.17 -8.95
N ALA A 319 18.31 -13.59 -8.40
CA ALA A 319 18.37 -12.28 -7.76
C ALA A 319 19.51 -12.20 -6.73
N PRO A 320 20.25 -11.08 -6.70
CA PRO A 320 21.35 -10.90 -5.76
C PRO A 320 20.82 -10.87 -4.32
N ALA A 321 21.72 -11.17 -3.38
CA ALA A 321 21.45 -10.99 -1.97
C ALA A 321 21.30 -9.50 -1.65
N HIS A 322 20.37 -9.15 -0.77
CA HIS A 322 20.27 -7.81 -0.22
C HIS A 322 21.45 -7.53 0.74
N GLU A 323 21.88 -6.27 0.77
CA GLU A 323 22.89 -5.80 1.71
C GLU A 323 22.36 -5.86 3.16
N ASP A 324 23.21 -6.32 4.10
CA ASP A 324 22.86 -6.44 5.51
C ASP A 324 22.46 -5.10 6.14
N GLU A 325 23.10 -4.01 5.72
CA GLU A 325 22.81 -2.64 6.19
C GLU A 325 21.37 -2.21 5.84
N ILE A 326 20.90 -2.55 4.65
CA ILE A 326 19.53 -2.25 4.22
C ILE A 326 18.54 -3.06 5.06
N LEU A 327 18.77 -4.37 5.21
CA LEU A 327 17.88 -5.24 5.97
C LEU A 327 17.80 -4.86 7.45
N SER A 328 18.94 -4.56 8.07
CA SER A 328 19.01 -4.14 9.47
C SER A 328 18.28 -2.81 9.69
N ALA A 329 18.46 -1.84 8.79
CA ALA A 329 17.73 -0.56 8.82
C ALA A 329 16.21 -0.77 8.77
N HIS A 330 15.72 -1.71 7.95
CA HIS A 330 14.29 -1.99 7.91
C HIS A 330 13.78 -2.71 9.16
N LYS A 331 14.56 -3.62 9.76
CA LYS A 331 14.20 -4.36 10.98
C LYS A 331 14.29 -3.53 12.26
N GLY A 332 14.97 -2.37 12.23
CA GLY A 332 15.29 -1.63 13.44
C GLY A 332 16.34 -2.34 14.29
N GLU A 333 17.10 -3.25 13.68
CA GLU A 333 18.33 -3.75 14.26
C GLU A 333 19.34 -2.64 14.03
N ASP A 334 19.68 -1.91 15.08
CA ASP A 334 20.65 -0.81 15.00
C ASP A 334 21.94 -1.33 14.35
N GLY A 335 22.13 -1.06 13.06
CA GLY A 335 23.41 -1.24 12.37
C GLY A 335 24.51 -0.31 12.90
N GLY A 336 24.24 0.38 14.02
CA GLY A 336 25.22 1.15 14.76
C GLY A 336 26.22 0.23 15.46
N LEU A 337 27.43 0.74 15.68
CA LEU A 337 28.43 0.02 16.47
C LEU A 337 27.84 -0.37 17.84
N PRO A 338 28.16 -1.57 18.36
CA PRO A 338 27.62 -2.06 19.63
C PRO A 338 27.71 -1.00 20.74
N THR A 339 26.71 -0.92 21.62
CA THR A 339 26.69 0.04 22.75
C THR A 339 27.99 0.01 23.56
N LEU A 340 28.63 -1.16 23.64
CA LEU A 340 29.94 -1.34 24.26
C LEU A 340 31.02 -0.42 23.66
N VAL A 341 31.03 -0.23 22.34
CA VAL A 341 31.99 0.66 21.67
C VAL A 341 31.81 2.09 22.11
N TRP A 342 30.56 2.57 22.21
CA TRP A 342 30.26 3.92 22.69
C TRP A 342 30.64 4.11 24.16
N VAL A 343 30.42 3.09 24.99
CA VAL A 343 30.86 3.08 26.39
C VAL A 343 32.39 3.17 26.49
N VAL A 344 33.10 2.39 25.68
CA VAL A 344 34.58 2.41 25.63
C VAL A 344 35.09 3.76 25.11
N LEU A 345 34.50 4.30 24.06
CA LEU A 345 34.83 5.61 23.52
C LEU A 345 34.63 6.72 24.57
N GLY A 346 33.51 6.67 25.30
CA GLY A 346 33.22 7.57 26.41
C GLY A 346 34.25 7.44 27.54
N ALA A 347 34.62 6.21 27.92
CA ALA A 347 35.62 5.96 28.95
C ALA A 347 37.01 6.51 28.54
N ILE A 348 37.43 6.32 27.29
CA ILE A 348 38.69 6.86 26.76
C ILE A 348 38.65 8.39 26.78
N LEU A 349 37.54 8.99 26.34
CA LEU A 349 37.37 10.44 26.35
C LEU A 349 37.48 10.99 27.77
N ILE A 350 36.82 10.37 28.76
CA ILE A 350 36.90 10.77 30.16
C ILE A 350 38.34 10.62 30.69
N ALA A 351 38.98 9.47 30.44
CA ALA A 351 40.35 9.22 30.88
C ALA A 351 41.34 10.24 30.30
N PHE A 352 41.19 10.58 29.02
CA PHE A 352 41.97 11.62 28.35
C PHE A 352 41.79 13.00 29.01
N HIS A 353 40.55 13.40 29.30
CA HIS A 353 40.28 14.68 29.97
C HIS A 353 40.81 14.69 31.40
N MET A 354 40.68 13.58 32.15
CA MET A 354 41.28 13.47 33.49
C MET A 354 42.80 13.57 33.44
N PHE A 355 43.44 12.99 32.43
CA PHE A 355 44.88 13.12 32.23
C PHE A 355 45.29 14.57 31.93
N LEU A 356 44.57 15.26 31.04
CA LEU A 356 44.81 16.69 30.75
C LEU A 356 44.63 17.56 31.99
N ILE A 357 43.56 17.35 32.76
CA ILE A 357 43.31 18.08 34.01
C ILE A 357 44.44 17.81 35.01
N LYS A 358 44.89 16.55 35.14
CA LYS A 358 46.02 16.20 36.02
C LYS A 358 47.30 16.91 35.58
N LEU A 359 47.60 16.97 34.28
CA LEU A 359 48.76 17.70 33.77
C LEU A 359 48.68 19.19 34.10
N LEU A 360 47.56 19.84 33.77
CA LEU A 360 47.34 21.26 34.07
C LEU A 360 47.42 21.56 35.57
N TYR A 361 46.81 20.72 36.40
CA TYR A 361 46.89 20.86 37.86
C TYR A 361 48.32 20.68 38.38
N SER A 362 49.08 19.74 37.81
CA SER A 362 50.47 19.50 38.21
C SER A 362 51.40 20.66 37.81
N GLU A 363 51.18 21.27 36.64
CA GLU A 363 51.91 22.46 36.21
C GLU A 363 51.53 23.69 37.07
N TRP A 364 50.23 23.87 37.32
CA TRP A 364 49.75 24.95 38.19
C TRP A 364 50.29 24.83 39.63
N LYS A 365 50.26 23.63 40.21
CA LYS A 365 50.74 23.37 41.59
C LYS A 365 52.25 23.48 41.73
N LYS A 366 53.03 23.15 40.70
CA LYS A 366 54.48 23.37 40.70
C LYS A 366 54.84 24.86 40.76
N GLY A 367 53.92 25.76 40.41
CA GLY A 367 54.13 27.21 40.48
C GLY A 367 55.25 27.72 39.58
N ASP A 368 55.79 26.87 38.71
CA ASP A 368 56.96 27.17 37.91
C ASP A 368 56.50 27.82 36.62
N SER A 369 56.24 29.12 36.70
CA SER A 369 56.03 30.00 35.54
C SER A 369 57.36 30.35 34.85
N THR A 370 58.39 29.51 35.00
CA THR A 370 59.61 29.67 34.23
C THR A 370 59.35 29.17 32.81
N PRO A 371 59.53 30.02 31.79
CA PRO A 371 59.22 29.64 30.41
C PRO A 371 60.11 28.46 30.02
N TYR A 372 59.51 27.48 29.33
CA TYR A 372 60.15 26.25 28.83
C TYR A 372 61.14 26.54 27.68
N ASN A 373 61.97 27.57 27.84
CA ASN A 373 63.03 27.93 26.92
C ASN A 373 64.34 27.97 27.72
N SER A 374 65.19 26.99 27.47
CA SER A 374 66.49 26.83 28.15
C SER A 374 67.36 28.09 28.09
N PHE A 375 67.19 28.92 27.06
CA PHE A 375 67.90 30.19 26.90
C PHE A 375 67.50 31.26 27.92
N LEU A 376 66.22 31.36 28.31
CA LEU A 376 65.77 32.36 29.28
C LEU A 376 66.19 32.00 30.71
N ARG A 377 66.32 30.71 31.01
CA ARG A 377 66.77 30.19 32.31
C ARG A 377 68.24 30.52 32.60
N GLN A 378 69.11 30.48 31.59
CA GLN A 378 70.53 30.84 31.75
C GLN A 378 70.74 32.34 32.02
N LYS A 379 69.83 33.20 31.54
CA LYS A 379 69.96 34.64 31.74
C LYS A 379 69.56 35.07 33.16
N TYR A 380 68.49 34.49 33.71
CA TYR A 380 68.04 34.77 35.09
C TYR A 380 69.10 34.39 36.15
N ILE A 381 69.77 33.25 35.96
CA ILE A 381 70.85 32.77 36.86
C ILE A 381 72.14 33.62 36.74
N ARG A 382 72.29 34.42 35.68
CA ARG A 382 73.44 35.31 35.51
C ARG A 382 73.25 36.69 36.11
N GLU A 383 72.00 37.11 36.32
CA GLU A 383 71.66 38.48 36.77
C GLU A 383 71.29 38.55 38.26
N HIS A 384 71.10 37.40 38.94
CA HIS A 384 70.83 37.26 40.38
C HIS A 384 71.72 36.16 40.95
#